data_AF-A0AA36DBY2-F1
#
_entry.id   AF-A0AA36DBY2-F1
#
_cell.length_a   1.000
_cell.length_b   1.000
_cell.length_c   1.000
_cell.angle_alpha   90.00
_cell.angle_beta   90.00
_cell.angle_gamma   90.00
#
_symmetry.space_group_name_H-M   'P 1'
#
loop_
_entity.id
_entity.type
_entity.pdbx_description
1 polymer ?
#
loop_
_entity_poly.entity_id
_entity_poly.type
_entity_poly.pdbx_seq_one_letter_code
_entity_poly.pdbx_strand_id
1 'polypeptide(L)'
;MATSIKPLKGVKVIEFGGLAPVPHCGLILADFGADVTVIEKKGGGEVEQRLNRGKKSIEVDLKSKDDLAKIRDSCLNSDVILDPYRPGVLEKLGLDPVELLKENKGLIVCRLTGYGQFGPMSQEAGHDINYAAITGLMPTLAGHNRRPWPPANLLADFAGGGLTAAFGIVSALFNRNSNGGHGCIIDASMTEGMAYLGTFVTMYKDMDMLWNIPYASFSGDCPIYRTYETKDNKFMSVGALEPRFTQILLDALDIDLTIGDIYSRPAEVVEILEKTFKSKTRDEWTKIFEGKDACVAPVLDIHEAGNFAHNSARKTFEKEGEKWIPGPAPRLYTKEEFKRITEATGKSKL
;
A
#
# COMPACT_ATOMS: atom_id res chain seq x y z
N MET A 1 -15.97 -9.40 -8.34
CA MET A 1 -15.63 -9.98 -9.65
C MET A 1 -14.22 -9.52 -9.92
N ALA A 2 -13.31 -10.43 -10.22
CA ALA A 2 -11.98 -10.06 -10.70
C ALA A 2 -12.12 -9.12 -11.90
N THR A 3 -11.21 -8.17 -12.06
CA THR A 3 -11.19 -7.26 -13.20
C THR A 3 -11.12 -8.07 -14.49
N SER A 4 -12.07 -7.85 -15.41
CA SER A 4 -12.07 -8.55 -16.70
C SER A 4 -10.88 -8.13 -17.57
N ILE A 5 -10.44 -6.88 -17.39
CA ILE A 5 -9.28 -6.31 -18.05
C ILE A 5 -8.02 -6.81 -17.35
N LYS A 6 -7.17 -7.49 -18.12
CA LYS A 6 -5.82 -7.92 -17.74
C LYS A 6 -4.80 -7.10 -18.52
N PRO A 7 -4.48 -5.87 -18.09
CA PRO A 7 -3.69 -4.93 -18.89
C PRO A 7 -2.25 -5.39 -19.13
N LEU A 8 -1.73 -6.29 -18.29
CA LEU A 8 -0.38 -6.85 -18.42
C LEU A 8 -0.37 -8.22 -19.08
N LYS A 9 -1.48 -8.65 -19.68
CA LYS A 9 -1.54 -9.93 -20.41
C LYS A 9 -0.48 -9.97 -21.50
N GLY A 10 0.39 -10.99 -21.42
CA GLY A 10 1.47 -11.20 -22.37
C GLY A 10 2.83 -10.66 -21.91
N VAL A 11 2.87 -9.87 -20.84
CA VAL A 11 4.12 -9.45 -20.19
C VAL A 11 4.71 -10.63 -19.41
N LYS A 12 5.97 -10.97 -19.68
CA LYS A 12 6.71 -12.04 -18.98
C LYS A 12 7.65 -11.44 -17.93
N VAL A 13 7.55 -11.89 -16.69
CA VAL A 13 8.34 -11.38 -15.57
C VAL A 13 9.15 -12.52 -14.95
N ILE A 14 10.45 -12.29 -14.79
CA ILE A 14 11.32 -13.11 -13.95
C ILE A 14 11.51 -12.41 -12.61
N GLU A 15 11.03 -13.04 -11.55
CA GLU A 15 11.15 -12.54 -10.18
C GLU A 15 12.22 -13.34 -9.45
N PHE A 16 13.31 -12.72 -9.02
CA PHE A 16 14.25 -13.42 -8.14
C PHE A 16 13.69 -13.50 -6.72
N GLY A 17 13.82 -14.68 -6.09
CA GLY A 17 13.31 -14.94 -4.76
C GLY A 17 13.79 -13.90 -3.74
N GLY A 18 12.83 -13.31 -3.03
CA GLY A 18 13.05 -12.21 -2.09
C GLY A 18 11.95 -12.15 -1.02
N LEU A 19 11.94 -11.09 -0.23
CA LEU A 19 10.93 -10.86 0.81
C LEU A 19 10.07 -9.64 0.47
N ALA A 20 8.90 -9.58 1.09
CA ALA A 20 7.92 -8.48 1.14
C ALA A 20 7.84 -7.55 -0.09
N PRO A 21 8.70 -6.52 -0.30
CA PRO A 21 8.59 -5.57 -1.41
C PRO A 21 8.59 -6.21 -2.80
N VAL A 22 9.51 -7.14 -3.10
CA VAL A 22 9.61 -7.76 -4.42
C VAL A 22 8.46 -8.74 -4.70
N PRO A 23 8.12 -9.67 -3.79
CA PRO A 23 6.93 -10.49 -3.93
C PRO A 23 5.65 -9.68 -4.05
N HIS A 24 5.53 -8.54 -3.35
CA HIS A 24 4.39 -7.64 -3.52
C HIS A 24 4.35 -6.98 -4.89
N CYS A 25 5.49 -6.50 -5.41
CA CYS A 25 5.58 -5.97 -6.77
C CYS A 25 5.15 -7.02 -7.80
N GLY A 26 5.72 -8.24 -7.72
CA GLY A 26 5.34 -9.34 -8.60
C GLY A 26 3.87 -9.74 -8.45
N LEU A 27 3.30 -9.69 -7.24
CA LEU A 27 1.88 -9.96 -7.00
C LEU A 27 1.01 -8.96 -7.76
N ILE A 28 1.32 -7.66 -7.66
CA ILE A 28 0.60 -6.62 -8.40
C ILE A 28 0.64 -6.93 -9.90
N LEU A 29 1.83 -7.21 -10.46
CA LEU A 29 1.96 -7.50 -11.89
C LEU A 29 1.15 -8.75 -12.30
N ALA A 30 1.19 -9.82 -11.50
CA ALA A 30 0.43 -11.05 -11.73
C ALA A 30 -1.09 -10.83 -11.64
N ASP A 31 -1.54 -10.10 -10.62
CA ASP A 31 -2.94 -9.74 -10.40
C ASP A 31 -3.51 -8.96 -11.61
N PHE A 32 -2.68 -8.16 -12.29
CA PHE A 32 -3.02 -7.44 -13.51
C PHE A 32 -2.70 -8.19 -14.82
N GLY A 33 -2.30 -9.46 -14.72
CA GLY A 33 -2.27 -10.43 -15.83
C GLY A 33 -0.90 -10.75 -16.43
N ALA A 34 0.20 -10.27 -15.83
CA ALA A 34 1.54 -10.70 -16.24
C ALA A 34 1.78 -12.19 -15.93
N ASP A 35 2.60 -12.86 -16.72
CA ASP A 35 3.09 -14.21 -16.43
C ASP A 35 4.37 -14.10 -15.60
N VAL A 36 4.25 -14.28 -14.28
CA VAL A 36 5.34 -14.11 -13.32
C VAL A 36 5.90 -15.48 -12.92
N THR A 37 7.20 -15.67 -13.18
CA THR A 37 7.97 -16.84 -12.75
C THR A 37 8.98 -16.45 -11.68
N VAL A 38 8.82 -17.01 -10.49
CA VAL A 38 9.70 -16.79 -9.34
C VAL A 38 10.85 -17.80 -9.38
N ILE A 39 12.08 -17.30 -9.31
CA ILE A 39 13.32 -18.06 -9.22
C ILE A 39 13.66 -18.25 -7.75
N GLU A 40 13.33 -19.42 -7.22
CA GLU A 40 13.58 -19.77 -5.83
C GLU A 40 14.93 -20.43 -5.66
N LYS A 41 15.66 -20.05 -4.63
CA LYS A 41 16.90 -20.75 -4.27
C LYS A 41 16.54 -22.11 -3.68
N LYS A 42 17.16 -23.18 -4.17
CA LYS A 42 16.99 -24.52 -3.62
C LYS A 42 17.26 -24.53 -2.10
N GLY A 43 16.29 -25.06 -1.33
CA GLY A 43 16.34 -25.06 0.15
C GLY A 43 16.11 -23.68 0.80
N GLY A 44 15.62 -22.69 0.04
CA GLY A 44 15.08 -21.44 0.56
C GLY A 44 13.79 -21.68 1.35
N GLY A 45 13.45 -20.74 2.24
CA GLY A 45 12.18 -20.79 2.96
C GLY A 45 10.99 -20.58 2.04
N GLU A 46 9.83 -21.13 2.38
CA GLU A 46 8.60 -20.87 1.64
C GLU A 46 8.25 -19.38 1.67
N VAL A 47 8.08 -18.79 0.48
CA VAL A 47 7.56 -17.43 0.34
C VAL A 47 6.07 -17.43 0.71
N GLU A 48 5.65 -16.43 1.50
CA GLU A 48 4.28 -16.31 2.01
C GLU A 48 3.23 -16.47 0.91
N GLN A 49 2.35 -17.47 1.06
CA GLN A 49 1.38 -17.89 0.04
C GLN A 49 0.53 -16.71 -0.48
N ARG A 50 0.23 -15.73 0.37
CA ARG A 50 -0.57 -14.55 0.00
C ARG A 50 0.07 -13.68 -1.08
N LEU A 51 1.40 -13.64 -1.17
CA LEU A 51 2.13 -12.84 -2.17
C LEU A 51 2.48 -13.64 -3.44
N ASN A 52 2.19 -14.95 -3.45
CA ASN A 52 2.51 -15.84 -4.55
C ASN A 52 1.31 -16.26 -5.39
N ARG A 53 0.09 -15.82 -5.06
CA ARG A 53 -1.08 -16.13 -5.89
C ARG A 53 -0.86 -15.63 -7.32
N GLY A 54 -1.29 -16.43 -8.29
CA GLY A 54 -1.16 -16.11 -9.72
C GLY A 54 0.26 -16.25 -10.29
N LYS A 55 1.27 -16.58 -9.48
CA LYS A 55 2.65 -16.79 -9.93
C LYS A 55 2.99 -18.28 -10.07
N LYS A 56 4.04 -18.57 -10.83
CA LYS A 56 4.70 -19.88 -10.87
C LYS A 56 6.05 -19.77 -10.17
N SER A 57 6.53 -20.84 -9.55
CA SER A 57 7.88 -20.88 -8.97
C SER A 57 8.71 -22.01 -9.59
N ILE A 58 10.02 -21.79 -9.72
CA ILE A 58 10.99 -22.82 -10.06
C ILE A 58 12.16 -22.76 -9.09
N GLU A 59 12.58 -23.90 -8.56
CA GLU A 59 13.76 -24.00 -7.72
C GLU A 59 15.02 -24.17 -8.57
N VAL A 60 16.07 -23.43 -8.22
CA VAL A 60 17.37 -23.47 -8.90
C VAL A 60 18.53 -23.52 -7.91
N ASP A 61 19.64 -24.15 -8.32
CA ASP A 61 20.91 -24.02 -7.61
C ASP A 61 21.73 -22.87 -8.21
N LEU A 62 21.77 -21.73 -7.52
CA LEU A 62 22.54 -20.55 -7.94
C LEU A 62 24.07 -20.77 -7.94
N LYS A 63 24.56 -21.95 -7.52
CA LYS A 63 25.97 -22.36 -7.67
C LYS A 63 26.22 -23.20 -8.92
N SER A 64 25.17 -23.74 -9.54
CA SER A 64 25.25 -24.54 -10.76
C SER A 64 25.39 -23.64 -11.98
N LYS A 65 26.45 -23.83 -12.76
CA LYS A 65 26.66 -23.08 -14.02
C LYS A 65 25.54 -23.34 -15.03
N ASP A 66 25.02 -24.56 -15.07
CA ASP A 66 23.94 -24.94 -15.97
C ASP A 66 22.62 -24.26 -15.60
N ASP A 67 22.33 -24.14 -14.30
CA ASP A 67 21.14 -23.43 -13.83
C ASP A 67 21.28 -21.93 -14.06
N LEU A 68 22.44 -21.34 -13.80
CA LEU A 68 22.72 -19.93 -14.12
C LEU A 68 22.56 -19.64 -15.62
N ALA A 69 22.98 -20.55 -16.50
CA ALA A 69 22.77 -20.42 -17.94
C ALA A 69 21.29 -20.43 -18.33
N LYS A 70 20.48 -21.34 -17.75
CA LYS A 70 19.02 -21.39 -17.97
C LYS A 70 18.29 -20.16 -17.43
N ILE A 71 18.70 -19.67 -16.27
CA ILE A 71 18.16 -18.43 -15.68
C ILE A 71 18.48 -17.25 -16.59
N ARG A 72 19.73 -17.14 -17.06
CA ARG A 72 20.12 -16.09 -18.01
C ARG A 72 19.28 -16.13 -19.28
N ASP A 73 19.09 -17.30 -19.88
CA ASP A 73 18.22 -17.45 -21.05
C ASP A 73 16.77 -17.02 -20.76
N SER A 74 16.24 -17.38 -19.59
CA SER A 74 14.91 -16.95 -19.15
C SER A 74 14.82 -15.43 -19.00
N CYS A 75 15.84 -14.79 -18.42
CA CYS A 75 15.97 -13.34 -18.31
C CYS A 75 15.99 -12.67 -19.69
N LEU A 76 16.78 -13.18 -20.64
CA LEU A 76 16.87 -12.65 -22.00
C LEU A 76 15.56 -12.77 -22.78
N ASN A 77 14.73 -13.77 -22.47
CA ASN A 77 13.43 -13.99 -23.10
C ASN A 77 12.23 -13.39 -22.32
N SER A 78 12.52 -12.55 -21.33
CA SER A 78 11.51 -11.86 -20.50
C SER A 78 11.35 -10.38 -20.86
N ASP A 79 10.26 -9.77 -20.39
CA ASP A 79 10.05 -8.33 -20.49
C ASP A 79 10.61 -7.59 -19.27
N VAL A 80 10.52 -8.22 -18.10
CA VAL A 80 10.85 -7.60 -16.81
C VAL A 80 11.64 -8.57 -15.94
N ILE A 81 12.66 -8.07 -15.27
CA ILE A 81 13.35 -8.73 -14.16
C ILE A 81 13.09 -7.95 -12.87
N LEU A 82 12.74 -8.64 -11.79
CA LEU A 82 12.71 -8.10 -10.43
C LEU A 82 13.92 -8.62 -9.64
N ASP A 83 14.82 -7.72 -9.27
CA ASP A 83 16.03 -8.00 -8.49
C ASP A 83 15.87 -7.47 -7.04
N PRO A 84 15.72 -8.36 -6.03
CA PRO A 84 15.64 -7.98 -4.62
C PRO A 84 17.01 -7.81 -3.95
N TYR A 85 18.10 -8.12 -4.65
CA TYR A 85 19.37 -8.31 -3.99
C TYR A 85 20.10 -7.01 -3.70
N ARG A 86 21.04 -7.09 -2.75
CA ARG A 86 22.00 -6.00 -2.49
C ARG A 86 22.75 -5.65 -3.79
N PRO A 87 23.07 -4.36 -4.03
CA PRO A 87 23.80 -3.96 -5.24
C PRO A 87 25.09 -4.75 -5.41
N GLY A 88 25.32 -5.26 -6.63
CA GLY A 88 26.47 -6.11 -6.99
C GLY A 88 26.23 -7.62 -6.86
N VAL A 89 25.13 -8.09 -6.29
CA VAL A 89 24.85 -9.54 -6.18
C VAL A 89 24.41 -10.13 -7.52
N LEU A 90 23.52 -9.46 -8.25
CA LEU A 90 23.04 -9.94 -9.55
C LEU A 90 24.19 -10.04 -10.57
N GLU A 91 25.10 -9.07 -10.53
CA GLU A 91 26.33 -9.02 -11.33
C GLU A 91 27.24 -10.22 -11.02
N LYS A 92 27.42 -10.56 -9.73
CA LYS A 92 28.19 -11.74 -9.31
C LYS A 92 27.57 -13.06 -9.77
N LEU A 93 26.27 -13.09 -10.05
CA LEU A 93 25.58 -14.24 -10.66
C LEU A 93 25.71 -14.30 -12.19
N GLY A 94 26.42 -13.34 -12.81
CA GLY A 94 26.57 -13.26 -14.27
C GLY A 94 25.33 -12.69 -14.98
N LEU A 95 24.49 -11.96 -14.24
CA LEU A 95 23.24 -11.38 -14.70
C LEU A 95 23.29 -9.85 -14.65
N ASP A 96 24.44 -9.28 -15.00
CA ASP A 96 24.63 -7.82 -15.04
C ASP A 96 23.54 -7.13 -15.89
N PRO A 97 22.79 -6.17 -15.32
CA PRO A 97 21.69 -5.51 -16.03
C PRO A 97 22.13 -4.81 -17.32
N VAL A 98 23.31 -4.19 -17.35
CA VAL A 98 23.82 -3.47 -18.53
C VAL A 98 24.14 -4.47 -19.64
N GLU A 99 24.76 -5.59 -19.32
CA GLU A 99 25.04 -6.65 -20.30
C GLU A 99 23.74 -7.31 -20.81
N LEU A 100 22.77 -7.58 -19.93
CA LEU A 100 21.48 -8.13 -20.33
C LEU A 100 20.72 -7.19 -21.29
N LEU A 101 20.75 -5.87 -21.06
CA LEU A 101 20.11 -4.89 -21.95
C LEU A 101 20.78 -4.77 -23.32
N LYS A 102 22.09 -5.09 -23.46
CA LYS A 102 22.74 -5.12 -24.78
C LYS A 102 22.19 -6.23 -25.66
N GLU A 103 21.86 -7.37 -25.06
CA GLU A 103 21.34 -8.56 -25.75
C GLU A 103 19.81 -8.50 -25.92
N ASN A 104 19.08 -8.07 -24.89
CA ASN A 104 17.66 -7.78 -24.95
C ASN A 104 17.42 -6.27 -24.70
N LYS A 105 17.39 -5.50 -25.80
CA LYS A 105 17.18 -4.04 -25.76
C LYS A 105 15.83 -3.62 -25.19
N GLY A 106 14.85 -4.51 -25.17
CA GLY A 106 13.51 -4.24 -24.62
C GLY A 106 13.35 -4.56 -23.14
N LEU A 107 14.39 -5.14 -22.52
CA LEU A 107 14.36 -5.61 -21.13
C LEU A 107 14.24 -4.46 -20.14
N ILE A 108 13.34 -4.62 -19.17
CA ILE A 108 13.24 -3.76 -18.00
C ILE A 108 13.81 -4.50 -16.79
N VAL A 109 14.83 -3.94 -16.13
CA VAL A 109 15.39 -4.51 -14.90
C VAL A 109 15.04 -3.60 -13.74
N CYS A 110 14.14 -4.03 -12.87
CA CYS A 110 13.80 -3.31 -11.65
C CYS A 110 14.60 -3.86 -10.48
N ARG A 111 15.49 -3.03 -9.94
CA ARG A 111 16.28 -3.32 -8.75
C ARG A 111 15.59 -2.67 -7.56
N LEU A 112 14.99 -3.49 -6.71
CA LEU A 112 14.17 -3.03 -5.59
C LEU A 112 14.89 -3.29 -4.27
N THR A 113 15.45 -2.24 -3.68
CA THR A 113 16.26 -2.31 -2.47
C THR A 113 15.81 -1.28 -1.42
N GLY A 114 16.38 -1.35 -0.21
CA GLY A 114 16.05 -0.39 0.85
C GLY A 114 16.57 1.02 0.61
N TYR A 115 17.85 1.10 0.22
CA TYR A 115 18.61 2.36 0.16
C TYR A 115 19.02 2.76 -1.28
N GLY A 116 18.60 2.02 -2.31
CA GLY A 116 18.97 2.27 -3.71
C GLY A 116 20.26 1.57 -4.14
N GLN A 117 20.68 1.78 -5.39
CA GLN A 117 21.88 1.15 -5.96
C GLN A 117 23.19 1.84 -5.57
N PHE A 118 23.14 3.07 -5.08
CA PHE A 118 24.32 3.88 -4.74
C PHE A 118 24.10 4.69 -3.46
N GLY A 119 25.16 5.38 -3.00
CA GLY A 119 25.16 6.13 -1.75
C GLY A 119 25.77 5.35 -0.58
N PRO A 120 26.04 6.04 0.55
CA PRO A 120 26.81 5.48 1.66
C PRO A 120 26.17 4.24 2.30
N MET A 121 24.84 4.16 2.30
CA MET A 121 24.08 3.07 2.90
C MET A 121 23.69 1.96 1.91
N SER A 122 24.05 2.06 0.62
CA SER A 122 23.65 1.08 -0.42
C SER A 122 24.09 -0.36 -0.14
N GLN A 123 25.16 -0.55 0.63
CA GLN A 123 25.67 -1.85 1.05
C GLN A 123 25.27 -2.24 2.47
N GLU A 124 24.51 -1.41 3.18
CA GLU A 124 24.09 -1.70 4.55
C GLU A 124 22.87 -2.64 4.58
N ALA A 125 22.73 -3.37 5.69
CA ALA A 125 21.52 -4.13 5.95
C ALA A 125 20.45 -3.19 6.53
N GLY A 126 19.18 -3.55 6.34
CA GLY A 126 18.06 -2.86 6.94
C GLY A 126 16.77 -3.64 6.73
N HIS A 127 15.72 -3.15 7.37
CA HIS A 127 14.33 -3.56 7.16
C HIS A 127 13.46 -2.31 7.04
N ASP A 128 12.17 -2.49 6.74
CA ASP A 128 11.16 -1.43 6.59
C ASP A 128 11.37 -0.27 7.57
N ILE A 129 11.44 -0.55 8.87
CA ILE A 129 11.59 0.48 9.91
C ILE A 129 12.84 1.35 9.75
N ASN A 130 13.95 0.79 9.27
CA ASN A 130 15.19 1.53 9.05
C ASN A 130 15.06 2.47 7.86
N TYR A 131 14.45 1.98 6.77
CA TYR A 131 14.19 2.77 5.57
C TYR A 131 13.20 3.90 5.89
N ALA A 132 12.14 3.59 6.64
CA ALA A 132 11.17 4.57 7.11
C ALA A 132 11.78 5.63 8.02
N ALA A 133 12.70 5.25 8.93
CA ALA A 133 13.29 6.14 9.91
C ALA A 133 14.04 7.31 9.28
N ILE A 134 14.75 7.07 8.17
CA ILE A 134 15.58 8.09 7.52
C ILE A 134 14.79 9.02 6.57
N THR A 135 13.49 8.77 6.37
CA THR A 135 12.63 9.66 5.57
C THR A 135 12.22 10.93 6.31
N GLY A 136 12.35 10.96 7.64
CA GLY A 136 11.79 12.03 8.48
C GLY A 136 10.27 11.93 8.72
N LEU A 137 9.59 10.94 8.16
CA LEU A 137 8.13 10.81 8.25
C LEU A 137 7.65 10.03 9.48
N MET A 138 8.47 9.15 10.07
CA MET A 138 8.05 8.34 11.23
C MET A 138 7.47 9.15 12.40
N PRO A 139 8.03 10.32 12.79
CA PRO A 139 7.44 11.15 13.83
C PRO A 139 6.01 11.61 13.53
N THR A 140 5.60 11.62 12.25
CA THR A 140 4.25 12.04 11.86
C THR A 140 3.17 10.96 12.03
N LEU A 141 3.58 9.69 12.13
CA LEU A 141 2.67 8.54 12.12
C LEU A 141 1.96 8.30 13.45
N ALA A 142 2.58 8.72 14.55
CA ALA A 142 2.05 8.54 15.90
C ALA A 142 1.41 9.84 16.46
N GLY A 143 1.22 10.86 15.62
CA GLY A 143 0.86 12.20 16.09
C GLY A 143 1.93 12.79 17.01
N HIS A 144 1.52 13.60 17.98
CA HIS A 144 2.38 14.17 19.03
C HIS A 144 2.74 13.17 20.14
N ASN A 145 2.41 11.88 20.00
CA ASN A 145 2.84 10.87 20.94
C ASN A 145 4.38 10.75 20.95
N ARG A 146 4.97 10.50 22.13
CA ARG A 146 6.42 10.67 22.35
C ARG A 146 7.30 9.63 21.65
N ARG A 147 6.76 8.48 21.26
CA ARG A 147 7.51 7.42 20.59
C ARG A 147 7.01 7.25 19.15
N PRO A 148 7.84 7.50 18.12
CA PRO A 148 7.51 7.14 16.74
C PRO A 148 7.23 5.64 16.64
N TRP A 149 6.01 5.28 16.23
CA TRP A 149 5.58 3.90 16.12
C TRP A 149 5.62 3.45 14.64
N PRO A 150 6.20 2.29 14.32
CA PRO A 150 6.20 1.78 12.95
C PRO A 150 4.79 1.28 12.56
N PRO A 151 4.26 1.67 11.38
CA PRO A 151 2.93 1.26 10.91
C PRO A 151 2.99 -0.14 10.29
N ALA A 152 3.36 -1.14 11.11
CA ALA A 152 3.86 -2.43 10.62
C ALA A 152 4.98 -2.19 9.58
N ASN A 153 4.99 -2.93 8.48
CA ASN A 153 5.82 -2.69 7.32
C ASN A 153 5.02 -2.20 6.10
N LEU A 154 3.91 -1.48 6.32
CA LEU A 154 3.02 -1.03 5.24
C LEU A 154 3.62 0.08 4.37
N LEU A 155 4.47 0.94 4.95
CA LEU A 155 4.92 2.14 4.27
C LEU A 155 6.17 1.95 3.43
N ALA A 156 7.25 1.37 3.94
CA ALA A 156 8.49 1.25 3.17
C ALA A 156 8.47 0.01 2.28
N ASP A 157 8.19 -1.18 2.82
CA ASP A 157 8.19 -2.43 2.03
C ASP A 157 7.10 -2.39 0.94
N PHE A 158 5.87 -2.01 1.29
CA PHE A 158 4.73 -2.14 0.39
C PHE A 158 4.40 -0.87 -0.38
N ALA A 159 4.05 0.22 0.30
CA ALA A 159 3.62 1.45 -0.38
C ALA A 159 4.78 2.14 -1.11
N GLY A 160 5.90 2.35 -0.43
CA GLY A 160 7.10 3.02 -0.94
C GLY A 160 8.02 2.10 -1.73
N GLY A 161 7.90 0.79 -1.58
CA GLY A 161 8.72 -0.21 -2.26
C GLY A 161 7.96 -0.92 -3.38
N GLY A 162 7.20 -1.96 -3.04
CA GLY A 162 6.56 -2.81 -4.05
C GLY A 162 5.59 -2.07 -4.98
N LEU A 163 4.80 -1.12 -4.48
CA LEU A 163 3.85 -0.36 -5.30
C LEU A 163 4.54 0.67 -6.21
N THR A 164 5.53 1.40 -5.71
CA THR A 164 6.31 2.35 -6.53
C THR A 164 7.12 1.63 -7.62
N ALA A 165 7.69 0.46 -7.29
CA ALA A 165 8.38 -0.40 -8.25
C ALA A 165 7.43 -0.89 -9.35
N ALA A 166 6.25 -1.39 -8.99
CA ALA A 166 5.23 -1.79 -9.96
C ALA A 166 4.80 -0.62 -10.86
N PHE A 167 4.60 0.57 -10.29
CA PHE A 167 4.30 1.78 -11.07
C PHE A 167 5.44 2.14 -12.03
N GLY A 168 6.70 2.07 -11.57
CA GLY A 168 7.88 2.28 -12.42
C GLY A 168 7.95 1.30 -13.59
N ILE A 169 7.66 0.01 -13.34
CA ILE A 169 7.66 -1.03 -14.37
C ILE A 169 6.56 -0.78 -15.40
N VAL A 170 5.32 -0.50 -14.97
CA VAL A 170 4.22 -0.20 -15.89
C VAL A 170 4.52 1.07 -16.70
N SER A 171 5.12 2.09 -16.08
CA SER A 171 5.55 3.31 -16.77
C SER A 171 6.63 3.03 -17.81
N ALA A 172 7.61 2.18 -17.49
CA ALA A 172 8.65 1.77 -18.42
C ALA A 172 8.10 0.94 -19.58
N LEU A 173 7.18 0.00 -19.31
CA LEU A 173 6.48 -0.77 -20.33
C LEU A 173 5.65 0.12 -21.26
N PHE A 174 4.99 1.14 -20.70
CA PHE A 174 4.25 2.13 -21.49
C PHE A 174 5.19 2.95 -22.38
N ASN A 175 6.27 3.50 -21.82
CA ASN A 175 7.26 4.28 -22.57
C ASN A 175 7.93 3.45 -23.68
N ARG A 176 8.12 2.14 -23.46
CA ARG A 176 8.68 1.20 -24.44
C ARG A 176 7.91 1.21 -25.76
N ASN A 177 6.61 1.46 -25.73
CA ASN A 177 5.78 1.55 -26.94
C ASN A 177 6.03 2.82 -27.77
N SER A 178 6.56 3.88 -27.16
CA SER A 178 6.80 5.18 -27.81
C SER A 178 8.29 5.49 -28.04
N ASN A 179 9.21 4.77 -27.41
CA ASN A 179 10.65 5.05 -27.46
C ASN A 179 11.44 4.10 -28.41
N GLY A 180 10.74 3.45 -29.34
CA GLY A 180 11.35 2.49 -30.26
C GLY A 180 11.63 1.10 -29.66
N GLY A 181 10.92 0.73 -28.59
CA GLY A 181 11.00 -0.62 -28.01
C GLY A 181 12.12 -0.79 -26.97
N HIS A 182 12.75 0.28 -26.51
CA HIS A 182 13.85 0.21 -25.55
C HIS A 182 13.35 0.10 -24.11
N GLY A 183 13.89 -0.85 -23.37
CA GLY A 183 13.71 -0.98 -21.93
C GLY A 183 14.64 -0.06 -21.14
N CYS A 184 14.73 -0.30 -19.83
CA CYS A 184 15.56 0.50 -18.93
C CYS A 184 15.90 -0.26 -17.63
N ILE A 185 16.81 0.30 -16.86
CA ILE A 185 17.08 -0.12 -15.48
C ILE A 185 16.32 0.84 -14.56
N ILE A 186 15.52 0.29 -13.66
CA ILE A 186 14.80 1.03 -12.61
C ILE A 186 15.54 0.78 -11.30
N ASP A 187 16.06 1.84 -10.69
CA ASP A 187 16.50 1.84 -9.29
C ASP A 187 15.30 2.26 -8.43
N ALA A 188 14.71 1.31 -7.72
CA ALA A 188 13.59 1.55 -6.83
C ALA A 188 14.05 1.38 -5.37
N SER A 189 14.19 2.49 -4.65
CA SER A 189 14.53 2.45 -3.22
C SER A 189 13.28 2.65 -2.35
N MET A 190 13.14 1.82 -1.32
CA MET A 190 12.05 1.93 -0.35
C MET A 190 12.10 3.26 0.42
N THR A 191 13.32 3.76 0.67
CA THR A 191 13.54 5.06 1.33
C THR A 191 13.00 6.21 0.47
N GLU A 192 13.42 6.32 -0.79
CA GLU A 192 12.97 7.40 -1.67
C GLU A 192 11.49 7.27 -1.99
N GLY A 193 10.99 6.05 -2.20
CA GLY A 193 9.57 5.83 -2.45
C GLY A 193 8.69 6.23 -1.27
N MET A 194 9.08 5.91 -0.03
CA MET A 194 8.35 6.37 1.15
C MET A 194 8.47 7.89 1.34
N ALA A 195 9.64 8.48 1.09
CA ALA A 195 9.79 9.95 1.12
C ALA A 195 8.89 10.62 0.07
N TYR A 196 8.81 10.06 -1.14
CA TYR A 196 7.95 10.55 -2.22
C TYR A 196 6.47 10.46 -1.86
N LEU A 197 6.01 9.39 -1.21
CA LEU A 197 4.65 9.30 -0.65
C LEU A 197 4.36 10.41 0.37
N GLY A 198 5.37 10.83 1.12
CA GLY A 198 5.29 11.90 2.11
C GLY A 198 5.22 13.33 1.56
N THR A 199 5.16 13.55 0.23
CA THR A 199 5.22 14.89 -0.38
C THR A 199 4.20 15.88 0.23
N PHE A 200 2.98 15.44 0.55
CA PHE A 200 2.00 16.30 1.22
C PHE A 200 2.29 16.46 2.73
N VAL A 201 2.80 15.41 3.36
CA VAL A 201 3.13 15.39 4.80
C VAL A 201 4.28 16.34 5.13
N THR A 202 5.21 16.59 4.20
CA THR A 202 6.27 17.57 4.42
C THR A 202 5.73 18.98 4.65
N MET A 203 4.56 19.32 4.09
CA MET A 203 3.89 20.61 4.27
C MET A 203 3.28 20.78 5.68
N TYR A 204 3.09 19.71 6.44
CA TYR A 204 2.46 19.79 7.76
C TYR A 204 3.17 20.76 8.71
N LYS A 205 4.50 20.82 8.61
CA LYS A 205 5.33 21.72 9.43
C LYS A 205 5.21 23.19 9.04
N ASP A 206 4.74 23.48 7.83
CA ASP A 206 4.58 24.84 7.33
C ASP A 206 3.26 25.49 7.78
N MET A 207 2.33 24.70 8.33
CA MET A 207 0.99 25.14 8.73
C MET A 207 0.64 24.69 10.14
N ASP A 208 0.55 25.66 11.06
CA ASP A 208 0.28 25.38 12.48
C ASP A 208 -0.95 24.51 12.70
N MET A 209 -2.06 24.81 12.02
CA MET A 209 -3.33 24.08 12.12
C MET A 209 -3.28 22.62 11.62
N LEU A 210 -2.23 22.24 10.88
CA LEU A 210 -2.04 20.86 10.45
C LEU A 210 -1.23 20.06 11.49
N TRP A 211 -0.22 20.67 12.10
CA TRP A 211 0.71 19.94 12.97
C TRP A 211 1.24 20.70 14.18
N ASN A 212 1.75 21.93 14.05
CA ASN A 212 2.66 22.48 15.06
C ASN A 212 2.03 22.77 16.44
N ILE A 213 0.71 22.94 16.52
CA ILE A 213 0.02 23.26 17.77
C ILE A 213 -0.71 22.05 18.37
N PRO A 214 -1.00 22.04 19.69
CA PRO A 214 -1.88 21.04 20.29
C PRO A 214 -3.22 20.96 19.55
N TYR A 215 -3.76 19.75 19.40
CA TYR A 215 -5.05 19.50 18.73
C TYR A 215 -5.14 19.92 17.25
N ALA A 216 -4.01 20.22 16.60
CA ALA A 216 -3.95 20.40 15.15
C ALA A 216 -4.46 19.16 14.41
N SER A 217 -4.96 19.34 13.18
CA SER A 217 -5.75 18.34 12.44
C SER A 217 -5.09 16.96 12.38
N PHE A 218 -3.78 16.90 12.19
CA PHE A 218 -3.02 15.65 12.09
C PHE A 218 -2.09 15.39 13.26
N SER A 219 -2.20 16.17 14.35
CA SER A 219 -1.42 15.99 15.58
C SER A 219 -1.75 14.70 16.34
N GLY A 220 -2.79 13.96 15.95
CA GLY A 220 -3.28 12.76 16.63
C GLY A 220 -4.27 13.03 17.76
N ASP A 221 -4.32 14.27 18.28
CA ASP A 221 -5.20 14.63 19.41
C ASP A 221 -6.45 15.41 18.98
N CYS A 222 -6.55 15.86 17.72
CA CYS A 222 -7.68 16.63 17.21
C CYS A 222 -9.03 15.96 17.52
N PRO A 223 -10.00 16.65 18.18
CA PRO A 223 -11.26 16.02 18.58
C PRO A 223 -12.06 15.43 17.41
N ILE A 224 -11.90 16.00 16.22
CA ILE A 224 -12.63 15.61 15.00
C ILE A 224 -11.77 14.84 14.00
N TYR A 225 -10.56 14.43 14.38
CA TYR A 225 -9.69 13.57 13.57
C TYR A 225 -8.87 12.62 14.47
N ARG A 226 -9.55 11.60 15.03
CA ARG A 226 -8.96 10.60 15.94
C ARG A 226 -9.88 9.39 16.11
N THR A 227 -9.43 8.40 16.87
CA THR A 227 -10.24 7.25 17.30
C THR A 227 -10.80 7.44 18.71
N TYR A 228 -12.00 6.90 18.96
CA TYR A 228 -12.68 6.91 20.26
C TYR A 228 -13.05 5.50 20.69
N GLU A 229 -12.70 5.16 21.94
CA GLU A 229 -13.09 3.90 22.57
C GLU A 229 -14.59 3.90 22.89
N THR A 230 -15.23 2.76 22.69
CA THR A 230 -16.67 2.53 22.86
C THR A 230 -16.95 1.63 24.07
N LYS A 231 -18.22 1.45 24.44
CA LYS A 231 -18.64 0.69 25.62
C LYS A 231 -18.09 -0.75 25.67
N ASP A 232 -17.87 -1.37 24.51
CA ASP A 232 -17.37 -2.73 24.35
C ASP A 232 -15.84 -2.81 24.14
N ASN A 233 -15.09 -1.76 24.51
CA ASN A 233 -13.64 -1.64 24.36
C ASN A 233 -13.14 -1.78 22.91
N LYS A 234 -14.03 -1.51 21.95
CA LYS A 234 -13.70 -1.36 20.52
C LYS A 234 -13.63 0.12 20.17
N PHE A 235 -13.29 0.47 18.92
CA PHE A 235 -13.10 1.86 18.51
C PHE A 235 -14.00 2.29 17.35
N MET A 236 -14.43 3.55 17.37
CA MET A 236 -14.89 4.29 16.19
C MET A 236 -13.77 5.23 15.73
N SER A 237 -13.59 5.41 14.43
CA SER A 237 -12.78 6.50 13.86
C SER A 237 -13.68 7.70 13.57
N VAL A 238 -13.16 8.91 13.81
CA VAL A 238 -13.79 10.19 13.45
C VAL A 238 -12.80 10.95 12.58
N GLY A 239 -13.27 11.48 11.45
CA GLY A 239 -12.50 12.29 10.51
C GLY A 239 -13.31 13.44 9.92
N ALA A 240 -14.08 14.15 10.74
CA ALA A 240 -15.05 15.16 10.36
C ALA A 240 -14.42 16.57 10.31
N LEU A 241 -13.42 16.77 9.46
CA LEU A 241 -12.63 18.02 9.40
C LEU A 241 -13.41 19.22 8.84
N GLU A 242 -14.30 18.98 7.87
CA GLU A 242 -15.08 20.03 7.24
C GLU A 242 -16.27 20.46 8.14
N PRO A 243 -16.53 21.78 8.30
CA PRO A 243 -17.56 22.30 9.21
C PRO A 243 -18.94 21.64 9.10
N ARG A 244 -19.37 21.32 7.87
CA ARG A 244 -20.65 20.64 7.64
C ARG A 244 -20.69 19.23 8.22
N PHE A 245 -19.62 18.45 8.04
CA PHE A 245 -19.54 17.08 8.57
C PHE A 245 -19.38 17.09 10.09
N THR A 246 -18.63 18.07 10.61
CA THR A 246 -18.56 18.34 12.04
C THR A 246 -19.94 18.61 12.63
N GLN A 247 -20.76 19.47 12.01
CA GLN A 247 -22.11 19.73 12.51
C GLN A 247 -22.95 18.45 12.54
N ILE A 248 -22.92 17.65 11.46
CA ILE A 248 -23.64 16.37 11.38
C ILE A 248 -23.16 15.39 12.46
N LEU A 249 -21.86 15.37 12.77
CA LEU A 249 -21.30 14.58 13.88
C LEU A 249 -21.91 15.01 15.21
N LEU A 250 -21.91 16.31 15.54
CA LEU A 250 -22.44 16.83 16.80
C LEU A 250 -23.95 16.54 16.93
N ASP A 251 -24.72 16.77 15.87
CA ASP A 251 -26.16 16.49 15.83
C ASP A 251 -26.44 14.99 16.02
N ALA A 252 -25.64 14.11 15.40
CA ALA A 252 -25.82 12.66 15.50
C ALA A 252 -25.41 12.09 16.86
N LEU A 253 -24.50 12.76 17.56
CA LEU A 253 -24.10 12.42 18.92
C LEU A 253 -25.11 12.93 19.97
N ASP A 254 -25.99 13.85 19.60
CA ASP A 254 -26.99 14.48 20.48
C ASP A 254 -26.32 15.18 21.68
N ILE A 255 -25.30 16.00 21.39
CA ILE A 255 -24.52 16.75 22.38
C ILE A 255 -24.58 18.26 22.13
N ASP A 256 -24.64 19.03 23.22
CA ASP A 256 -24.67 20.49 23.19
C ASP A 256 -23.25 21.07 23.02
N LEU A 257 -22.74 20.98 21.80
CA LEU A 257 -21.46 21.56 21.37
C LEU A 257 -21.64 22.30 20.04
N THR A 258 -20.81 23.30 19.83
CA THR A 258 -20.70 24.02 18.56
C THR A 258 -19.36 23.74 17.88
N ILE A 259 -19.27 24.04 16.60
CA ILE A 259 -17.99 23.99 15.86
C ILE A 259 -16.94 24.89 16.51
N GLY A 260 -17.36 26.04 17.07
CA GLY A 260 -16.44 26.96 17.76
C GLY A 260 -15.76 26.34 18.98
N ASP A 261 -16.45 25.46 19.70
CA ASP A 261 -15.93 24.78 20.89
C ASP A 261 -14.74 23.87 20.59
N ILE A 262 -14.73 23.27 19.40
CA ILE A 262 -13.64 22.37 18.95
C ILE A 262 -12.31 23.11 18.90
N TYR A 263 -12.33 24.41 18.58
CA TYR A 263 -11.12 25.23 18.49
C TYR A 263 -10.85 26.01 19.77
N SER A 264 -11.89 26.48 20.47
CA SER A 264 -11.73 27.33 21.66
C SER A 264 -11.43 26.53 22.94
N ARG A 265 -11.93 25.29 23.03
CA ARG A 265 -11.79 24.41 24.20
C ARG A 265 -11.63 22.92 23.82
N PRO A 266 -10.66 22.57 22.96
CA PRO A 266 -10.51 21.22 22.40
C PRO A 266 -10.38 20.12 23.45
N ALA A 267 -9.68 20.38 24.56
CA ALA A 267 -9.50 19.39 25.63
C ALA A 267 -10.84 18.96 26.24
N GLU A 268 -11.73 19.91 26.55
CA GLU A 268 -13.06 19.62 27.09
C GLU A 268 -13.92 18.88 26.05
N VAL A 269 -13.81 19.26 24.77
CA VAL A 269 -14.51 18.56 23.68
C VAL A 269 -14.04 17.10 23.59
N VAL A 270 -12.75 16.82 23.70
CA VAL A 270 -12.24 15.43 23.74
C VAL A 270 -12.87 14.66 24.89
N GLU A 271 -12.89 15.19 26.11
CA GLU A 271 -13.49 14.51 27.27
C GLU A 271 -14.98 14.21 27.06
N ILE A 272 -15.73 15.16 26.51
CA ILE A 272 -17.16 14.99 26.17
C ILE A 272 -17.33 13.89 25.12
N LEU A 273 -16.54 13.92 24.04
CA LEU A 273 -16.63 12.93 22.97
C LEU A 273 -16.23 11.53 23.46
N GLU A 274 -15.16 11.40 24.25
CA GLU A 274 -14.74 10.14 24.85
C GLU A 274 -15.84 9.55 25.75
N LYS A 275 -16.45 10.37 26.61
CA LYS A 275 -17.57 9.94 27.44
C LYS A 275 -18.78 9.54 26.60
N THR A 276 -19.07 10.30 25.54
CA THR A 276 -20.20 10.05 24.65
C THR A 276 -20.02 8.72 23.92
N PHE A 277 -18.90 8.51 23.24
CA PHE A 277 -18.62 7.25 22.54
C PHE A 277 -18.60 6.03 23.48
N LYS A 278 -18.15 6.18 24.73
CA LYS A 278 -18.23 5.11 25.75
C LYS A 278 -19.65 4.74 26.19
N SER A 279 -20.68 5.51 25.84
CA SER A 279 -22.06 5.21 26.25
C SER A 279 -22.74 4.09 25.45
N LYS A 280 -22.23 3.77 24.25
CA LYS A 280 -22.78 2.72 23.37
C LYS A 280 -21.66 1.86 22.79
N THR A 281 -22.02 0.69 22.31
CA THR A 281 -21.10 -0.23 21.62
C THR A 281 -20.73 0.29 20.23
N ARG A 282 -19.61 -0.19 19.66
CA ARG A 282 -19.19 0.16 18.29
C ARG A 282 -20.29 -0.10 17.25
N ASP A 283 -21.02 -1.22 17.38
CA ASP A 283 -22.04 -1.60 16.40
C ASP A 283 -23.32 -0.74 16.53
N GLU A 284 -23.69 -0.33 17.75
CA GLU A 284 -24.76 0.66 17.97
C GLU A 284 -24.40 2.01 17.34
N TRP A 285 -23.16 2.49 17.52
CA TRP A 285 -22.69 3.71 16.85
C TRP A 285 -22.67 3.58 15.34
N THR A 286 -22.19 2.44 14.82
CA THR A 286 -22.19 2.16 13.38
C THR A 286 -23.59 2.32 12.80
N LYS A 287 -24.63 1.82 13.48
CA LYS A 287 -26.02 1.99 13.07
C LYS A 287 -26.52 3.44 13.16
N ILE A 288 -26.10 4.19 14.19
CA ILE A 288 -26.49 5.60 14.36
C ILE A 288 -25.89 6.49 13.26
N PHE A 289 -24.68 6.18 12.80
CA PHE A 289 -23.98 6.93 11.75
C PHE A 289 -24.25 6.41 10.34
N GLU A 290 -24.96 5.29 10.19
CA GLU A 290 -25.29 4.71 8.89
C GLU A 290 -26.04 5.73 8.00
N GLY A 291 -25.52 5.97 6.80
CA GLY A 291 -26.10 6.90 5.84
C GLY A 291 -25.93 8.40 6.16
N LYS A 292 -25.16 8.75 7.20
CA LYS A 292 -24.87 10.15 7.57
C LYS A 292 -23.48 10.57 7.09
N ASP A 293 -23.38 11.80 6.60
CA ASP A 293 -22.10 12.44 6.24
C ASP A 293 -21.38 12.98 7.49
N ALA A 294 -21.17 12.13 8.50
CA ALA A 294 -20.52 12.48 9.77
C ALA A 294 -19.02 12.11 9.81
N CYS A 295 -18.50 11.46 8.76
CA CYS A 295 -17.13 10.94 8.69
C CYS A 295 -16.76 10.04 9.88
N VAL A 296 -17.70 9.18 10.31
CA VAL A 296 -17.49 8.20 11.38
C VAL A 296 -17.56 6.79 10.83
N ALA A 297 -16.60 5.92 11.17
CA ALA A 297 -16.60 4.52 10.77
C ALA A 297 -16.14 3.60 11.92
N PRO A 298 -16.60 2.34 11.98
CA PRO A 298 -16.06 1.39 12.94
C PRO A 298 -14.59 1.06 12.61
N VAL A 299 -13.74 1.01 13.63
CA VAL A 299 -12.41 0.40 13.50
C VAL A 299 -12.60 -1.11 13.57
N LEU A 300 -12.33 -1.79 12.46
CA LEU A 300 -12.54 -3.23 12.30
C LEU A 300 -11.24 -4.01 12.51
N ASP A 301 -11.37 -5.18 13.12
CA ASP A 301 -10.30 -6.18 13.08
C ASP A 301 -10.22 -6.86 11.70
N ILE A 302 -9.05 -7.41 11.38
CA ILE A 302 -8.79 -8.09 10.08
C ILE A 302 -9.83 -9.17 9.77
N HIS A 303 -10.29 -9.92 10.78
CA HIS A 303 -11.27 -10.99 10.61
C HIS A 303 -12.71 -10.49 10.41
N GLU A 304 -13.00 -9.24 10.78
CA GLU A 304 -14.30 -8.59 10.58
C GLU A 304 -14.38 -7.92 9.19
N ALA A 305 -13.24 -7.49 8.64
CA ALA A 305 -13.16 -6.63 7.47
C ALA A 305 -13.94 -7.14 6.24
N GLY A 306 -13.86 -8.44 5.92
CA GLY A 306 -14.57 -9.02 4.78
C GLY A 306 -16.08 -9.17 4.98
N ASN A 307 -16.55 -9.21 6.24
CA ASN A 307 -17.98 -9.29 6.57
C ASN A 307 -18.67 -7.92 6.57
N PHE A 308 -17.91 -6.83 6.67
CA PHE A 308 -18.49 -5.49 6.67
C PHE A 308 -19.27 -5.23 5.37
N ALA A 309 -20.50 -4.73 5.49
CA ALA A 309 -21.45 -4.69 4.38
C ALA A 309 -20.90 -4.01 3.12
N HIS A 310 -20.16 -2.90 3.27
CA HIS A 310 -19.52 -2.21 2.14
C HIS A 310 -18.43 -3.06 1.48
N ASN A 311 -17.56 -3.70 2.27
CA ASN A 311 -16.49 -4.55 1.76
C ASN A 311 -17.02 -5.81 1.09
N SER A 312 -18.07 -6.42 1.66
CA SER A 312 -18.77 -7.58 1.10
C SER A 312 -19.46 -7.23 -0.22
N ALA A 313 -20.23 -6.12 -0.26
CA ALA A 313 -20.89 -5.65 -1.47
C ALA A 313 -19.89 -5.34 -2.60
N ARG A 314 -18.74 -4.76 -2.25
CA ARG A 314 -17.67 -4.55 -3.21
C ARG A 314 -16.96 -5.85 -3.55
N LYS A 315 -16.93 -6.88 -2.70
CA LYS A 315 -16.00 -8.03 -2.81
C LYS A 315 -14.56 -7.53 -2.73
N THR A 316 -14.25 -6.72 -1.71
CA THR A 316 -12.89 -6.23 -1.45
C THR A 316 -11.97 -7.38 -1.05
N PHE A 317 -12.52 -8.36 -0.34
CA PHE A 317 -11.81 -9.55 0.13
C PHE A 317 -12.42 -10.81 -0.49
N GLU A 318 -11.59 -11.81 -0.71
CA GLU A 318 -11.97 -13.19 -1.00
C GLU A 318 -11.78 -14.04 0.26
N LYS A 319 -12.62 -15.06 0.44
CA LYS A 319 -12.57 -15.93 1.62
C LYS A 319 -11.81 -17.21 1.27
N GLU A 320 -10.70 -17.45 1.96
CA GLU A 320 -9.89 -18.67 1.85
C GLU A 320 -9.88 -19.39 3.20
N GLY A 321 -10.68 -20.46 3.34
CA GLY A 321 -10.96 -21.07 4.64
C GLY A 321 -11.63 -20.04 5.56
N GLU A 322 -11.03 -19.79 6.74
CA GLU A 322 -11.50 -18.76 7.68
C GLU A 322 -10.82 -17.40 7.51
N LYS A 323 -9.97 -17.23 6.49
CA LYS A 323 -9.18 -16.01 6.28
C LYS A 323 -9.80 -15.13 5.20
N TRP A 324 -9.77 -13.82 5.42
CA TRP A 324 -10.07 -12.82 4.40
C TRP A 324 -8.78 -12.36 3.73
N ILE A 325 -8.72 -12.50 2.41
CA ILE A 325 -7.57 -12.12 1.58
C ILE A 325 -7.98 -10.97 0.67
N PRO A 326 -7.26 -9.83 0.65
CA PRO A 326 -7.62 -8.70 -0.21
C PRO A 326 -7.44 -9.06 -1.69
N GLY A 327 -8.41 -8.70 -2.52
CA GLY A 327 -8.32 -8.87 -3.99
C GLY A 327 -7.50 -7.76 -4.67
N PRO A 328 -7.27 -7.86 -5.99
CA PRO A 328 -6.57 -6.85 -6.78
C PRO A 328 -7.19 -5.45 -6.68
N ALA A 329 -6.34 -4.42 -6.62
CA ALA A 329 -6.73 -3.01 -6.65
C ALA A 329 -5.70 -2.17 -7.43
N PRO A 330 -6.12 -1.15 -8.23
CA PRO A 330 -7.50 -0.71 -8.45
C PRO A 330 -8.33 -1.65 -9.33
N ARG A 331 -9.62 -1.34 -9.48
CA ARG A 331 -10.50 -2.07 -10.42
C ARG A 331 -10.54 -1.40 -11.77
N LEU A 332 -10.36 -2.20 -12.81
CA LEU A 332 -10.48 -1.80 -14.20
C LEU A 332 -11.78 -2.37 -14.76
N TYR A 333 -12.61 -1.48 -15.30
CA TYR A 333 -13.90 -1.83 -15.90
C TYR A 333 -13.90 -1.41 -17.37
N THR A 334 -14.52 -2.20 -18.23
CA THR A 334 -14.95 -1.68 -19.54
C THR A 334 -16.08 -0.66 -19.35
N LYS A 335 -16.39 0.11 -20.40
CA LYS A 335 -17.53 1.03 -20.39
C LYS A 335 -18.84 0.31 -20.02
N GLU A 336 -19.07 -0.87 -20.58
CA GLU A 336 -20.28 -1.67 -20.40
C GLU A 336 -20.37 -2.28 -18.99
N GLU A 337 -19.23 -2.68 -18.43
CA GLU A 337 -19.15 -3.12 -17.04
C GLU A 337 -19.43 -1.99 -16.06
N PHE A 338 -18.81 -0.83 -16.30
CA PHE A 338 -19.00 0.34 -15.46
C PHE A 338 -20.47 0.82 -15.48
N LYS A 339 -21.09 0.85 -16.68
CA LYS A 339 -22.51 1.18 -16.82
C LYS A 339 -23.41 0.22 -16.02
N ARG A 340 -23.17 -1.09 -16.10
CA ARG A 340 -23.95 -2.10 -15.36
C ARG A 340 -23.90 -1.91 -13.84
N ILE A 341 -22.72 -1.57 -13.29
CA ILE A 341 -22.59 -1.39 -11.83
C ILE A 341 -23.18 -0.07 -11.34
N THR A 342 -23.17 1.00 -12.15
CA THR A 342 -23.76 2.29 -11.77
C THR A 342 -25.28 2.27 -11.89
N GLU A 343 -25.83 1.58 -12.89
CA GLU A 343 -27.29 1.38 -13.02
C GLU A 343 -27.84 0.48 -11.90
N ALA A 344 -27.14 -0.60 -11.56
CA ALA A 344 -27.55 -1.50 -10.47
C ALA A 344 -27.53 -0.84 -9.08
N THR A 345 -26.77 0.25 -8.90
CA THR A 345 -26.66 0.98 -7.62
C THR A 345 -27.62 2.16 -7.51
N GLY A 346 -28.54 2.34 -8.47
CA GLY A 346 -29.60 3.36 -8.42
C GLY A 346 -29.12 4.81 -8.55
N LYS A 347 -27.81 5.06 -8.72
CA LYS A 347 -27.22 6.41 -8.85
C LYS A 347 -27.09 6.85 -10.31
N SER A 348 -28.13 6.65 -11.12
CA SER A 348 -28.20 7.22 -12.48
C SER A 348 -28.84 8.63 -12.51
N LYS A 349 -29.05 9.28 -11.36
CA LYS A 349 -29.45 10.69 -11.28
C LYS A 349 -28.77 11.34 -10.07
N LEU A 350 -27.61 11.92 -10.29
CA LEU A 350 -27.06 13.03 -9.51
C LEU A 350 -26.81 14.18 -10.48
#